data_AF-A0A1E4HI78-F1
#
_entry.id   AF-A0A1E4HI78-F1
#
_cell.length_a   1.000
_cell.length_b   1.000
_cell.length_c   1.000
_cell.angle_alpha   90.00
_cell.angle_beta   90.00
_cell.angle_gamma   90.00
#
_symmetry.space_group_name_H-M   'P 1'
#
loop_
_entity.id
_entity.type
_entity.pdbx_description
1 polymer ?
#
loop_
_entity_poly.entity_id
_entity_poly.type
_entity_poly.pdbx_seq_one_letter_code
_entity_poly.pdbx_strand_id
1 'polypeptide(L)'
;MKQFRWFLMVPLTLAMAALNAPAWGSSIRDQAGMFSPGAVKAATAQLERFEKATRVPVLIETIDDLSLEAGASQAEKHSAIGKLASARDQESGSRGIFLLISKKDRVISNTLIPRHLTTALPEGVRLDIRNAFGRGVSEHMKAEGRQASEISDQDAGLKSLVTAIEGATDQVIRAMPASRQGRAFPANGAPPVPARRVGNAREGGSGIMTFLWIGIAILAVLFFVRLLGGLFGAGSRPGMGGMPGPGMRGAGYGPGYGGPGYGGGGGGFFSSMMGGIGGALAGNWIYDQMTGRHHSGYNDASSYPTSGDSGGYYSQGDEPIVGGDDGGSGGASWGDSGGGDWGGGDGGGDWGGGGGDWGGGDGGADW
;
A
#
# COMPACT_ATOMS: atom_id res chain seq x y z
N MET A 1 -33.51 35.20 -36.83
CA MET A 1 -33.99 34.22 -35.83
C MET A 1 -33.06 33.00 -35.84
N LYS A 2 -31.97 32.99 -35.06
CA LYS A 2 -31.04 31.85 -34.94
C LYS A 2 -30.24 31.94 -33.63
N GLN A 3 -30.85 31.80 -32.45
CA GLN A 3 -30.13 31.62 -31.18
C GLN A 3 -31.04 30.92 -30.15
N PHE A 4 -31.13 29.59 -30.14
CA PHE A 4 -31.83 28.84 -29.07
C PHE A 4 -31.53 27.32 -29.13
N ARG A 5 -30.26 26.88 -29.07
CA ARG A 5 -29.91 25.43 -29.09
C ARG A 5 -28.79 25.00 -28.12
N TRP A 6 -28.52 25.77 -27.06
CA TRP A 6 -27.35 25.53 -26.19
C TRP A 6 -27.65 25.34 -24.69
N PHE A 7 -28.83 24.82 -24.32
CA PHE A 7 -29.23 24.67 -22.91
C PHE A 7 -29.57 23.24 -22.45
N LEU A 8 -29.36 22.19 -23.27
CA LEU A 8 -29.76 20.81 -22.92
C LEU A 8 -28.61 19.81 -22.66
N MET A 9 -27.34 20.27 -22.59
CA MET A 9 -26.17 19.38 -22.43
C MET A 9 -25.53 19.39 -21.03
N VAL A 10 -26.13 20.04 -20.03
CA VAL A 10 -25.46 20.29 -18.72
C VAL A 10 -25.85 19.35 -17.56
N PRO A 11 -26.99 18.62 -17.50
CA PRO A 11 -27.31 17.89 -16.26
C PRO A 11 -26.67 16.49 -16.12
N LEU A 12 -25.97 15.94 -17.12
CA LEU A 12 -25.47 14.55 -17.06
C LEU A 12 -24.04 14.39 -16.50
N THR A 13 -23.23 15.46 -16.46
CA THR A 13 -21.84 15.37 -15.97
C THR A 13 -21.73 15.39 -14.45
N LEU A 14 -22.74 15.89 -13.73
CA LEU A 14 -22.68 16.03 -12.27
C LEU A 14 -22.92 14.72 -11.50
N ALA A 15 -23.56 13.71 -12.11
CA ALA A 15 -23.88 12.44 -11.44
C ALA A 15 -22.70 11.44 -11.40
N MET A 16 -21.68 11.60 -12.26
CA MET A 16 -20.51 10.69 -12.30
C MET A 16 -19.45 11.03 -11.24
N ALA A 17 -19.41 12.27 -10.74
CA ALA A 17 -18.40 12.68 -9.76
C ALA A 17 -18.65 12.12 -8.35
N ALA A 18 -19.88 11.73 -8.02
CA ALA A 18 -20.24 11.25 -6.67
C ALA A 18 -20.00 9.74 -6.44
N LEU A 19 -19.64 8.97 -7.48
CA LEU A 19 -19.41 7.52 -7.37
C LEU A 19 -17.96 7.13 -7.05
N ASN A 20 -17.04 8.10 -7.06
CA ASN A 20 -15.64 7.89 -6.65
C ASN A 20 -15.40 8.44 -5.25
N ALA A 21 -16.27 8.12 -4.29
CA ALA A 21 -15.87 8.26 -2.90
C ALA A 21 -14.68 7.31 -2.70
N PRO A 22 -13.47 7.81 -2.40
CA PRO A 22 -12.31 6.95 -2.24
C PRO A 22 -12.64 5.96 -1.13
N ALA A 23 -12.57 4.66 -1.43
CA ALA A 23 -12.74 3.63 -0.42
C ALA A 23 -11.71 3.91 0.69
N TRP A 24 -12.21 4.16 1.90
CA TRP A 24 -11.43 4.67 3.04
C TRP A 24 -10.55 3.61 3.71
N GLY A 25 -10.12 2.60 2.97
CA GLY A 25 -9.30 1.49 3.46
C GLY A 25 -7.83 1.63 3.07
N SER A 26 -7.06 0.66 3.54
CA SER A 26 -5.67 0.46 3.13
C SER A 26 -5.55 0.43 1.61
N SER A 27 -4.67 1.26 1.06
CA SER A 27 -4.53 1.40 -0.39
C SER A 27 -3.12 1.81 -0.82
N ILE A 28 -2.80 1.50 -2.07
CA ILE A 28 -1.53 1.88 -2.71
C ILE A 28 -1.88 2.75 -3.90
N ARG A 29 -1.39 3.99 -3.91
CA ARG A 29 -1.57 4.96 -5.00
C ARG A 29 -0.27 5.05 -5.78
N ASP A 30 -0.10 4.14 -6.73
CA ASP A 30 1.07 4.08 -7.60
C ASP A 30 0.98 5.11 -8.75
N GLN A 31 1.08 6.40 -8.44
CA GLN A 31 1.01 7.47 -9.45
C GLN A 31 2.25 7.50 -10.36
N ALA A 32 3.37 6.93 -9.93
CA ALA A 32 4.65 6.96 -10.64
C ALA A 32 4.87 5.74 -11.55
N GLY A 33 3.94 4.78 -11.54
CA GLY A 33 4.10 3.49 -12.21
C GLY A 33 5.38 2.80 -11.74
N MET A 34 5.62 2.79 -10.44
CA MET A 34 6.78 2.18 -9.79
C MET A 34 6.59 0.67 -9.62
N PHE A 35 5.35 0.19 -9.58
CA PHE A 35 5.06 -1.21 -9.25
C PHE A 35 4.32 -1.90 -10.38
N SER A 36 4.52 -3.21 -10.50
CA SER A 36 3.67 -4.00 -11.38
C SER A 36 2.23 -4.06 -10.83
N PRO A 37 1.20 -4.11 -11.69
CA PRO A 37 -0.19 -4.25 -11.23
C PRO A 37 -0.41 -5.50 -10.35
N GLY A 38 0.36 -6.57 -10.60
CA GLY A 38 0.34 -7.79 -9.79
C GLY A 38 0.87 -7.56 -8.38
N ALA A 39 2.00 -6.85 -8.25
CA ALA A 39 2.58 -6.50 -6.95
C ALA A 39 1.66 -5.57 -6.16
N VAL A 40 1.09 -4.53 -6.79
CA VAL A 40 0.11 -3.64 -6.17
C VAL A 40 -1.07 -4.43 -5.63
N LYS A 41 -1.68 -5.30 -6.45
CA LYS A 41 -2.83 -6.12 -6.02
C LYS A 41 -2.49 -7.03 -4.84
N ALA A 42 -1.33 -7.68 -4.86
CA ALA A 42 -0.90 -8.58 -3.78
C ALA A 42 -0.64 -7.81 -2.48
N ALA A 43 0.03 -6.66 -2.57
CA ALA A 43 0.34 -5.78 -1.46
C ALA A 43 -0.94 -5.17 -0.86
N THR A 44 -1.89 -4.68 -1.67
CA THR A 44 -3.18 -4.18 -1.18
C THR A 44 -3.93 -5.26 -0.39
N ALA A 45 -3.98 -6.49 -0.90
CA ALA A 45 -4.64 -7.60 -0.19
C ALA A 45 -3.97 -7.94 1.17
N GLN A 46 -2.65 -7.73 1.31
CA GLN A 46 -1.93 -7.84 2.58
C GLN A 46 -2.30 -6.69 3.53
N LEU A 47 -2.26 -5.44 3.05
CA LEU A 47 -2.61 -4.26 3.85
C LEU A 47 -4.08 -4.26 4.30
N GLU A 48 -5.00 -4.81 3.51
CA GLU A 48 -6.41 -5.01 3.91
C GLU A 48 -6.55 -6.00 5.07
N ARG A 49 -5.72 -7.07 5.10
CA ARG A 49 -5.72 -8.01 6.23
C ARG A 49 -5.14 -7.36 7.47
N PHE A 50 -4.06 -6.59 7.33
CA PHE A 50 -3.50 -5.78 8.40
C PHE A 50 -4.57 -4.84 8.98
N GLU A 51 -5.23 -4.04 8.14
CA GLU A 51 -6.29 -3.12 8.57
C GLU A 51 -7.45 -3.86 9.25
N LYS A 52 -7.85 -5.03 8.73
CA LYS A 52 -8.91 -5.82 9.37
C LYS A 52 -8.53 -6.27 10.77
N ALA A 53 -7.25 -6.61 10.99
CA ALA A 53 -6.74 -7.06 12.28
C ALA A 53 -6.51 -5.90 13.27
N THR A 54 -5.97 -4.78 12.80
CA THR A 54 -5.54 -3.66 13.66
C THR A 54 -6.54 -2.50 13.69
N ARG A 55 -7.46 -2.43 12.73
CA ARG A 55 -8.30 -1.25 12.43
C ARG A 55 -7.49 0.01 12.09
N VAL A 56 -6.23 -0.14 11.70
CA VAL A 56 -5.36 0.94 11.27
C VAL A 56 -5.21 0.88 9.75
N PRO A 57 -5.71 1.88 9.00
CA PRO A 57 -5.53 1.92 7.56
C PRO A 57 -4.08 2.26 7.21
N VAL A 58 -3.61 1.76 6.06
CA VAL A 58 -2.27 2.03 5.54
C VAL A 58 -2.36 2.64 4.15
N LEU A 59 -1.78 3.81 3.96
CA LEU A 59 -1.71 4.49 2.67
C LEU A 59 -0.25 4.58 2.20
N ILE A 60 0.04 3.97 1.07
CA ILE A 60 1.34 4.08 0.40
C ILE A 60 1.13 4.84 -0.90
N GLU A 61 1.82 5.96 -1.06
CA GLU A 61 1.79 6.75 -2.30
C GLU A 61 3.16 6.78 -2.96
N THR A 62 3.15 6.77 -4.30
CA THR A 62 4.36 7.03 -5.09
C THR A 62 4.18 8.30 -5.92
N ILE A 63 5.25 9.05 -6.14
CA ILE A 63 5.30 10.19 -7.05
C ILE A 63 6.51 10.09 -7.98
N ASP A 64 6.45 10.76 -9.12
CA ASP A 64 7.54 10.75 -10.09
C ASP A 64 8.79 11.45 -9.55
N ASP A 65 8.67 12.68 -9.05
CA ASP A 65 9.76 13.47 -8.48
C ASP A 65 9.28 14.52 -7.47
N LEU A 66 10.22 15.06 -6.71
CA LEU A 66 10.02 16.14 -5.74
C LEU A 66 10.17 17.54 -6.34
N SER A 67 10.39 17.65 -7.65
CA SER A 67 10.65 18.92 -8.35
C SER A 67 11.80 19.73 -7.74
N LEU A 68 12.85 19.05 -7.31
CA LEU A 68 14.09 19.65 -6.80
C LEU A 68 15.09 19.89 -7.94
N GLU A 69 16.02 20.83 -7.72
CA GLU A 69 17.12 21.08 -8.65
C GLU A 69 18.00 19.83 -8.84
N ALA A 70 18.53 19.65 -10.04
CA ALA A 70 19.44 18.56 -10.33
C ALA A 70 20.69 18.66 -9.43
N GLY A 71 20.98 17.61 -8.66
CA GLY A 71 22.09 17.60 -7.70
C GLY A 71 21.74 18.08 -6.30
N ALA A 72 20.46 18.28 -5.98
CA ALA A 72 20.01 18.49 -4.61
C ALA A 72 20.59 17.42 -3.67
N SER A 73 21.11 17.88 -2.53
CA SER A 73 21.71 17.02 -1.51
C SER A 73 20.70 16.02 -0.97
N GLN A 74 21.19 14.90 -0.43
CA GLN A 74 20.33 13.90 0.21
C GLN A 74 19.50 14.51 1.36
N ALA A 75 20.09 15.41 2.14
CA ALA A 75 19.38 16.11 3.21
C ALA A 75 18.21 16.96 2.69
N GLU A 76 18.40 17.68 1.58
CA GLU A 76 17.33 18.46 0.94
C GLU A 76 16.22 17.56 0.40
N LYS A 77 16.57 16.45 -0.25
CA LYS A 77 15.60 15.44 -0.72
C LYS A 77 14.77 14.88 0.42
N HIS A 78 15.40 14.51 1.54
CA HIS A 78 14.72 14.00 2.73
C HIS A 78 13.78 15.03 3.36
N SER A 79 14.25 16.28 3.50
CA SER A 79 13.43 17.38 4.01
C SER A 79 12.20 17.64 3.11
N ALA A 80 12.42 17.68 1.78
CA ALA A 80 11.36 17.91 0.81
C ALA A 80 10.30 16.80 0.80
N ILE A 81 10.72 15.52 0.82
CA ILE A 81 9.76 14.41 0.86
C ILE A 81 9.02 14.32 2.19
N GLY A 82 9.66 14.63 3.32
CA GLY A 82 9.01 14.65 4.64
C GLY A 82 7.91 15.71 4.72
N LYS A 83 8.22 16.92 4.22
CA LYS A 83 7.24 18.01 4.13
C LYS A 83 6.06 17.67 3.21
N LEU A 84 6.34 17.10 2.03
CA LEU A 84 5.30 16.71 1.07
C LEU A 84 4.44 15.56 1.62
N ALA A 85 5.06 14.57 2.25
CA ALA A 85 4.37 13.45 2.88
C ALA A 85 3.40 13.93 3.97
N SER A 86 3.85 14.85 4.82
CA SER A 86 3.02 15.42 5.89
C SER A 86 1.81 16.17 5.33
N ALA A 87 1.99 16.96 4.27
CA ALA A 87 0.88 17.64 3.60
C ALA A 87 -0.14 16.66 3.01
N ARG A 88 0.33 15.59 2.34
CA ARG A 88 -0.55 14.57 1.75
C ARG A 88 -1.27 13.69 2.77
N ASP A 89 -0.62 13.38 3.89
CA ASP A 89 -1.26 12.65 5.00
C ASP A 89 -2.40 13.49 5.59
N GLN A 90 -2.18 14.79 5.80
CA GLN A 90 -3.21 15.72 6.25
C GLN A 90 -4.39 15.80 5.26
N GLU A 91 -4.11 15.91 3.96
CA GLU A 91 -5.15 15.89 2.90
C GLU A 91 -5.95 14.57 2.91
N SER A 92 -5.30 13.47 3.29
CA SER A 92 -5.93 12.14 3.44
C SER A 92 -6.60 11.94 4.80
N GLY A 93 -6.46 12.90 5.72
CA GLY A 93 -7.11 12.95 7.02
C GLY A 93 -6.39 12.23 8.15
N SER A 94 -5.07 11.97 8.03
CA SER A 94 -4.18 11.48 9.10
C SER A 94 -4.78 10.38 9.98
N ARG A 95 -5.23 9.29 9.35
CA ARG A 95 -5.99 8.23 10.04
C ARG A 95 -5.17 7.02 10.47
N GLY A 96 -3.98 6.83 9.90
CA GLY A 96 -3.23 5.60 10.06
C GLY A 96 -1.79 5.72 9.59
N ILE A 97 -1.24 4.66 9.02
CA ILE A 97 0.15 4.64 8.59
C ILE A 97 0.25 5.24 7.18
N PHE A 98 1.09 6.25 7.00
CA PHE A 98 1.31 6.89 5.71
C PHE A 98 2.78 6.84 5.29
N LEU A 99 3.04 6.47 4.03
CA LEU A 99 4.35 6.51 3.41
C LEU A 99 4.28 7.12 2.00
N LEU A 100 5.27 7.97 1.69
CA LEU A 100 5.46 8.55 0.36
C LEU A 100 6.81 8.14 -0.21
N ILE A 101 6.81 7.76 -1.49
CA ILE A 101 7.99 7.27 -2.21
C ILE A 101 8.19 8.12 -3.48
N SER A 102 9.36 8.75 -3.63
CA SER A 102 9.72 9.43 -4.89
C SER A 102 10.57 8.53 -5.78
N LYS A 103 10.09 8.27 -7.00
CA LYS A 103 10.71 7.35 -7.95
C LYS A 103 12.03 7.87 -8.51
N LYS A 104 12.07 9.10 -9.02
CA LYS A 104 13.30 9.68 -9.61
C LYS A 104 14.32 10.08 -8.55
N ASP A 105 13.87 10.59 -7.41
CA ASP A 105 14.77 11.00 -6.33
C ASP A 105 15.28 9.83 -5.48
N ARG A 106 14.66 8.65 -5.62
CA ARG A 106 15.00 7.40 -4.92
C ARG A 106 14.99 7.56 -3.40
N VAL A 107 14.00 8.30 -2.90
CA VAL A 107 13.89 8.67 -1.48
C VAL A 107 12.48 8.38 -0.95
N ILE A 108 12.41 7.91 0.30
CA ILE A 108 11.17 7.51 1.00
C ILE A 108 11.01 8.42 2.22
N SER A 109 9.78 8.85 2.47
CA SER A 109 9.47 9.62 3.68
C SER A 109 9.68 8.76 4.93
N ASN A 110 9.75 9.41 6.09
CA ASN A 110 9.51 8.70 7.34
C ASN A 110 8.09 8.11 7.34
N THR A 111 7.92 7.04 8.11
CA THR A 111 6.61 6.43 8.35
C THR A 111 5.79 7.37 9.23
N LEU A 112 4.83 8.07 8.64
CA LEU A 112 3.98 9.01 9.36
C LEU A 112 2.85 8.26 10.06
N ILE A 113 2.57 8.61 11.31
CA ILE A 113 1.50 8.02 12.10
C ILE A 113 0.80 9.08 12.97
N PRO A 114 -0.49 8.87 13.29
CA PRO A 114 -1.19 9.62 14.33
C PRO A 114 -0.53 9.46 15.70
N ARG A 115 -0.63 10.49 16.54
CA ARG A 115 -0.09 10.46 17.91
C ARG A 115 -0.55 9.24 18.71
N HIS A 116 -1.80 8.83 18.58
CA HIS A 116 -2.34 7.69 19.33
C HIS A 116 -1.72 6.33 18.96
N LEU A 117 -1.00 6.23 17.83
CA LEU A 117 -0.26 5.03 17.43
C LEU A 117 1.21 5.06 17.86
N THR A 118 1.70 6.14 18.46
CA THR A 118 3.14 6.27 18.82
C THR A 118 3.60 5.24 19.83
N THR A 119 2.73 4.85 20.78
CA THR A 119 3.01 3.76 21.72
C THR A 119 3.01 2.39 21.05
N ALA A 120 2.19 2.22 20.01
CA ALA A 120 2.06 0.98 19.25
C ALA A 120 3.15 0.79 18.19
N LEU A 121 3.66 1.89 17.66
CA LEU A 121 4.67 1.96 16.61
C LEU A 121 5.78 2.90 17.07
N PRO A 122 6.67 2.42 17.97
CA PRO A 122 7.82 3.20 18.42
C PRO A 122 8.76 3.51 17.24
N GLU A 123 9.63 4.49 17.43
CA GLU A 123 10.48 5.02 16.35
C GLU A 123 11.32 3.95 15.66
N GLY A 124 11.93 3.02 16.41
CA GLY A 124 12.70 1.92 15.83
C GLY A 124 11.89 1.08 14.83
N VAL A 125 10.63 0.78 15.15
CA VAL A 125 9.73 0.01 14.28
C VAL A 125 9.34 0.83 13.03
N ARG A 126 9.11 2.14 13.19
CA ARG A 126 8.84 3.04 12.07
C ARG A 126 10.01 3.12 11.10
N LEU A 127 11.23 3.19 11.64
CA LEU A 127 12.47 3.17 10.87
C LEU A 127 12.67 1.80 10.18
N ASP A 128 12.35 0.70 10.86
CA ASP A 128 12.41 -0.63 10.26
C ASP A 128 11.45 -0.81 9.10
N ILE A 129 10.22 -0.28 9.21
CA ILE A 129 9.23 -0.23 8.12
C ILE A 129 9.81 0.57 6.94
N ARG A 130 10.27 1.80 7.20
CA ARG A 130 10.88 2.69 6.18
C ARG A 130 12.03 2.00 5.46
N ASN A 131 12.95 1.41 6.21
CA ASN A 131 14.17 0.81 5.69
C ASN A 131 13.92 -0.54 4.99
N ALA A 132 12.81 -1.23 5.29
CA ALA A 132 12.45 -2.50 4.67
C ALA A 132 12.29 -2.41 3.15
N PHE A 133 11.78 -1.27 2.64
CA PHE A 133 11.69 -1.03 1.21
C PHE A 133 13.08 -1.07 0.55
N GLY A 134 14.01 -0.24 1.04
CA GLY A 134 15.37 -0.17 0.51
C GLY A 134 16.15 -1.48 0.65
N ARG A 135 15.96 -2.22 1.76
CA ARG A 135 16.52 -3.57 1.94
C ARG A 135 16.00 -4.53 0.88
N GLY A 136 14.69 -4.58 0.65
CA GLY A 136 14.08 -5.46 -0.36
C GLY A 136 14.58 -5.20 -1.77
N VAL A 137 14.67 -3.92 -2.16
CA VAL A 137 15.25 -3.52 -3.46
C VAL A 137 16.71 -3.98 -3.55
N SER A 138 17.53 -3.68 -2.53
CA SER A 138 18.96 -4.00 -2.54
C SER A 138 19.23 -5.51 -2.56
N GLU A 139 18.49 -6.30 -1.79
CA GLU A 139 18.62 -7.77 -1.74
C GLU A 139 18.26 -8.41 -3.07
N HIS A 140 17.18 -7.95 -3.73
CA HIS A 140 16.78 -8.44 -5.04
C HIS A 140 17.84 -8.14 -6.10
N MET A 141 18.33 -6.90 -6.14
CA MET A 141 19.40 -6.51 -7.07
C MET A 141 20.67 -7.34 -6.89
N LYS A 142 21.08 -7.58 -5.63
CA LYS A 142 22.24 -8.42 -5.32
C LYS A 142 22.04 -9.85 -5.80
N ALA A 143 20.84 -10.39 -5.65
CA ALA A 143 20.50 -11.73 -6.14
C ALA A 143 20.54 -11.84 -7.67
N GLU A 144 20.14 -10.79 -8.40
CA GLU A 144 20.16 -10.78 -9.87
C GLU A 144 21.49 -10.30 -10.48
N GLY A 145 22.39 -9.72 -9.68
CA GLY A 145 23.65 -9.15 -10.17
C GLY A 145 23.46 -7.90 -11.04
N ARG A 146 22.41 -7.11 -10.79
CA ARG A 146 22.02 -5.94 -11.60
C ARG A 146 22.08 -4.61 -10.83
N GLN A 147 22.09 -3.50 -11.57
CA GLN A 147 21.92 -2.15 -11.01
C GLN A 147 20.44 -1.77 -10.92
N ALA A 148 20.07 -1.00 -9.90
CA ALA A 148 18.68 -0.63 -9.57
C ALA A 148 18.05 0.19 -10.71
N SER A 149 17.20 -0.42 -11.53
CA SER A 149 16.36 0.36 -12.45
C SER A 149 15.12 -0.38 -12.94
N GLU A 150 15.00 -1.68 -12.67
CA GLU A 150 13.89 -2.49 -13.20
C GLU A 150 12.69 -2.49 -12.24
N ILE A 151 11.49 -2.60 -12.83
CA ILE A 151 10.23 -2.67 -12.08
C ILE A 151 10.22 -3.87 -11.11
N SER A 152 10.87 -4.98 -11.48
CA SER A 152 11.01 -6.17 -10.65
C SER A 152 11.69 -5.90 -9.30
N ASP A 153 12.72 -5.05 -9.27
CA ASP A 153 13.41 -4.66 -8.04
C ASP A 153 12.48 -3.86 -7.11
N GLN A 154 11.64 -3.01 -7.70
CA GLN A 154 10.70 -2.15 -6.98
C GLN A 154 9.56 -2.99 -6.36
N ASP A 155 9.09 -4.03 -7.07
CA ASP A 155 8.13 -5.00 -6.55
C ASP A 155 8.66 -5.76 -5.34
N ALA A 156 9.96 -6.13 -5.34
CA ALA A 156 10.61 -6.75 -4.19
C ALA A 156 10.69 -5.79 -2.99
N GLY A 157 11.02 -4.52 -3.24
CA GLY A 157 10.95 -3.45 -2.23
C GLY A 157 9.56 -3.32 -1.61
N LEU A 158 8.52 -3.27 -2.44
CA LEU A 158 7.13 -3.16 -1.97
C LEU A 158 6.74 -4.37 -1.12
N LYS A 159 7.09 -5.58 -1.56
CA LYS A 159 6.84 -6.80 -0.79
C LYS A 159 7.51 -6.77 0.58
N SER A 160 8.77 -6.36 0.66
CA SER A 160 9.50 -6.26 1.92
C SER A 160 8.92 -5.19 2.85
N LEU A 161 8.51 -4.04 2.30
CA LEU A 161 7.82 -2.98 3.03
C LEU A 161 6.52 -3.49 3.67
N VAL A 162 5.66 -4.16 2.90
CA VAL A 162 4.37 -4.66 3.40
C VAL A 162 4.59 -5.77 4.42
N THR A 163 5.58 -6.64 4.20
CA THR A 163 5.97 -7.68 5.17
C THR A 163 6.41 -7.06 6.50
N ALA A 164 7.16 -5.94 6.48
CA ALA A 164 7.56 -5.23 7.69
C ALA A 164 6.36 -4.61 8.43
N ILE A 165 5.39 -4.08 7.69
CA ILE A 165 4.13 -3.57 8.26
C ILE A 165 3.34 -4.71 8.90
N GLU A 166 3.19 -5.85 8.22
CA GLU A 166 2.55 -7.05 8.78
C GLU A 166 3.29 -7.54 10.04
N GLY A 167 4.62 -7.51 10.05
CA GLY A 167 5.43 -7.85 11.24
C GLY A 167 5.19 -6.93 12.45
N ALA A 168 4.76 -5.69 12.22
CA ALA A 168 4.39 -4.76 13.28
C ALA A 168 2.99 -5.02 13.87
N THR A 169 2.18 -5.90 13.26
CA THR A 169 0.78 -6.19 13.68
C THR A 169 0.67 -6.55 15.15
N ASP A 170 1.52 -7.46 15.63
CA ASP A 170 1.48 -7.92 17.03
C ASP A 170 1.74 -6.79 18.01
N GLN A 171 2.64 -5.87 17.67
CA GLN A 171 2.94 -4.71 18.50
C GLN A 171 1.76 -3.75 18.55
N VAL A 172 1.12 -3.51 17.40
CA VAL A 172 -0.07 -2.67 17.31
C VAL A 172 -1.23 -3.27 18.11
N ILE A 173 -1.48 -4.57 17.98
CA ILE A 173 -2.53 -5.28 18.72
C ILE A 173 -2.27 -5.25 20.23
N ARG A 174 -1.03 -5.48 20.68
CA ARG A 174 -0.67 -5.50 22.11
C ARG A 174 -0.72 -4.11 22.75
N ALA A 175 -0.32 -3.07 22.01
CA ALA A 175 -0.30 -1.71 22.51
C ALA A 175 -1.68 -1.04 22.50
N MET A 176 -2.63 -1.56 21.70
CA MET A 176 -4.00 -1.09 21.76
C MET A 176 -4.62 -1.44 23.11
N PRO A 177 -5.13 -0.46 23.88
CA PRO A 177 -5.68 -0.73 25.18
C PRO A 177 -6.90 -1.66 25.05
N ALA A 178 -6.91 -2.75 25.81
CA ALA A 178 -7.99 -3.75 25.85
C ALA A 178 -9.38 -3.14 26.12
N SER A 179 -9.43 -1.89 26.60
CA SER A 179 -10.65 -1.11 26.81
C SER A 179 -11.48 -0.84 25.54
N ARG A 180 -10.93 -1.03 24.33
CA ARG A 180 -11.73 -1.03 23.07
C ARG A 180 -12.31 -2.39 22.70
N GLN A 181 -11.78 -3.49 23.22
CA GLN A 181 -12.24 -4.85 22.87
C GLN A 181 -13.42 -5.34 23.71
N GLY A 182 -13.71 -4.70 24.84
CA GLY A 182 -14.59 -5.33 25.83
C GLY A 182 -15.45 -4.42 26.69
N ARG A 183 -15.62 -3.13 26.36
CA ARG A 183 -16.72 -2.38 26.98
C ARG A 183 -18.03 -2.79 26.32
N ALA A 184 -18.46 -4.03 26.61
CA ALA A 184 -19.87 -4.28 26.82
C ALA A 184 -20.32 -3.16 27.77
N PHE A 185 -21.08 -2.21 27.24
CA PHE A 185 -21.65 -1.15 28.06
C PHE A 185 -22.26 -1.84 29.28
N PRO A 186 -21.81 -1.54 30.52
CA PRO A 186 -22.49 -2.07 31.67
C PRO A 186 -23.94 -1.64 31.51
N ALA A 187 -24.83 -2.62 31.43
CA ALA A 187 -26.26 -2.43 31.54
C ALA A 187 -26.56 -1.97 32.98
N ASN A 188 -26.03 -0.82 33.38
CA ASN A 188 -26.45 -0.13 34.58
C ASN A 188 -27.89 0.29 34.30
N GLY A 189 -28.81 -0.38 34.98
CA GLY A 189 -30.25 -0.26 34.84
C GLY A 189 -30.74 1.18 34.96
N ALA A 190 -30.75 1.90 33.84
CA ALA A 190 -31.62 3.03 33.67
C ALA A 190 -33.07 2.50 33.61
N PRO A 191 -34.01 3.08 34.39
CA PRO A 191 -35.42 2.72 34.28
C PRO A 191 -35.92 2.95 32.84
N PRO A 192 -36.91 2.18 32.37
CA PRO A 192 -37.40 2.24 31.00
C PRO A 192 -37.91 3.65 30.68
N VAL A 193 -37.10 4.42 29.96
CA VAL A 193 -37.54 5.70 29.38
C VAL A 193 -38.47 5.33 28.22
N PRO A 194 -39.71 5.84 28.15
CA PRO A 194 -40.62 5.53 27.06
C PRO A 194 -39.98 5.90 25.73
N ALA A 195 -40.00 4.95 24.80
CA ALA A 195 -39.40 5.04 23.48
C ALA A 195 -39.90 6.28 22.74
N ARG A 196 -39.08 7.35 22.76
CA ARG A 196 -39.20 8.42 21.80
C ARG A 196 -38.81 7.82 20.46
N ARG A 197 -39.79 7.66 19.56
CA ARG A 197 -39.58 7.29 18.15
C ARG A 197 -38.60 8.30 17.54
N VAL A 198 -37.32 7.96 17.57
CA VAL A 198 -36.31 8.61 16.75
C VAL A 198 -36.53 8.02 15.35
N GLY A 199 -36.98 8.88 14.44
CA GLY A 199 -37.16 8.50 13.04
C GLY A 199 -35.85 7.94 12.49
N ASN A 200 -35.97 6.77 11.89
CA ASN A 200 -34.95 6.11 11.09
C ASN A 200 -34.35 7.12 10.10
N ALA A 201 -33.06 7.44 10.25
CA ALA A 201 -32.30 8.12 9.23
C ALA A 201 -30.96 7.43 9.09
N ARG A 202 -30.81 6.76 7.93
CA ARG A 202 -29.60 6.16 7.34
C ARG A 202 -29.30 4.73 7.79
N GLU A 203 -30.30 3.87 7.63
CA GLU A 203 -30.12 2.46 7.29
C GLU A 203 -29.36 2.31 5.96
N GLY A 204 -28.54 1.28 5.88
CA GLY A 204 -27.70 0.97 4.74
C GLY A 204 -28.52 0.76 3.48
N GLY A 205 -28.08 1.40 2.40
CA GLY A 205 -28.54 1.07 1.05
C GLY A 205 -28.14 -0.36 0.74
N SER A 206 -29.08 -1.28 0.89
CA SER A 206 -29.04 -2.62 0.31
C SER A 206 -28.51 -2.53 -1.13
N GLY A 207 -27.39 -3.17 -1.40
CA GLY A 207 -26.68 -3.11 -2.69
C GLY A 207 -27.55 -3.50 -3.90
N ILE A 208 -28.72 -4.10 -3.66
CA ILE A 208 -29.74 -4.37 -4.69
C ILE A 208 -30.22 -3.08 -5.38
N MET A 209 -30.35 -1.97 -4.65
CA MET A 209 -30.79 -0.71 -5.27
C MET A 209 -29.69 -0.12 -6.19
N THR A 210 -28.42 -0.30 -5.83
CA THR A 210 -27.28 0.12 -6.65
C THR A 210 -27.20 -0.67 -7.96
N PHE A 211 -27.44 -1.98 -7.92
CA PHE A 211 -27.51 -2.80 -9.15
C PHE A 211 -28.69 -2.42 -10.05
N LEU A 212 -29.83 -2.04 -9.47
CA LEU A 212 -30.98 -1.54 -10.23
C LEU A 212 -30.66 -0.23 -10.96
N TRP A 213 -29.98 0.70 -10.29
CA TRP A 213 -29.56 1.97 -10.90
C TRP A 213 -28.48 1.76 -11.99
N ILE A 214 -27.55 0.83 -11.79
CA ILE A 214 -26.56 0.44 -12.82
C ILE A 214 -27.28 -0.16 -14.04
N GLY A 215 -28.27 -1.04 -13.83
CA GLY A 215 -29.07 -1.61 -14.91
C GLY A 215 -29.83 -0.56 -15.73
N ILE A 216 -30.44 0.42 -15.04
CA ILE A 216 -31.14 1.55 -15.69
C ILE A 216 -30.16 2.43 -16.47
N ALA A 217 -28.96 2.72 -15.92
CA ALA A 217 -27.95 3.52 -16.61
C ALA A 217 -27.46 2.85 -17.91
N ILE A 218 -27.24 1.53 -17.89
CA ILE A 218 -26.86 0.76 -19.10
C ILE A 218 -27.98 0.81 -20.15
N LEU A 219 -29.24 0.63 -19.74
CA LEU A 219 -30.39 0.71 -20.66
C LEU A 219 -30.53 2.12 -21.27
N ALA A 220 -30.30 3.17 -20.50
CA ALA A 220 -30.34 4.55 -20.99
C ALA A 220 -29.26 4.82 -22.06
N VAL A 221 -28.03 4.34 -21.84
CA VAL A 221 -26.93 4.46 -22.83
C VAL A 221 -27.25 3.67 -24.09
N LEU A 222 -27.72 2.43 -23.97
CA LEU A 222 -28.10 1.60 -25.13
C LEU A 222 -29.25 2.23 -25.92
N PHE A 223 -30.24 2.80 -25.23
CA PHE A 223 -31.35 3.52 -25.87
C PHE A 223 -30.84 4.75 -26.64
N PHE A 224 -29.91 5.52 -26.05
CA PHE A 224 -29.32 6.69 -26.69
C PHE A 224 -28.49 6.32 -27.94
N VAL A 225 -27.67 5.27 -27.85
CA VAL A 225 -26.91 4.74 -29.00
C VAL A 225 -27.85 4.22 -30.08
N ARG A 226 -28.96 3.56 -29.72
CA ARG A 226 -29.99 3.11 -30.68
C ARG A 226 -30.67 4.28 -31.38
N LEU A 227 -30.95 5.36 -30.65
CA LEU A 227 -31.59 6.57 -31.19
C LEU A 227 -30.66 7.30 -32.17
N LEU A 228 -29.37 7.44 -31.81
CA LEU A 228 -28.35 8.02 -32.69
C LEU A 228 -28.07 7.12 -33.90
N GLY A 229 -27.99 5.80 -33.70
CA GLY A 229 -27.85 4.83 -34.77
C GLY A 229 -29.04 4.82 -35.74
N GLY A 230 -30.24 5.17 -35.27
CA GLY A 230 -31.42 5.36 -36.12
C GLY A 230 -31.35 6.63 -36.97
N LEU A 231 -30.76 7.71 -36.43
CA LEU A 231 -30.61 8.97 -37.15
C LEU A 231 -29.48 8.94 -38.20
N PHE A 232 -28.40 8.20 -37.93
CA PHE A 232 -27.26 8.06 -38.85
C PHE A 232 -27.30 6.79 -39.71
N GLY A 233 -28.14 5.80 -39.36
CA GLY A 233 -28.24 4.52 -40.07
C GLY A 233 -29.30 4.45 -41.17
N ALA A 234 -30.07 5.52 -41.40
CA ALA A 234 -31.14 5.55 -42.41
C ALA A 234 -30.63 5.80 -43.84
N GLY A 235 -29.34 6.03 -44.05
CA GLY A 235 -28.76 6.23 -45.37
C GLY A 235 -27.60 5.27 -45.63
N SER A 236 -27.76 4.35 -46.57
CA SER A 236 -26.69 3.54 -47.18
C SER A 236 -26.36 2.19 -46.53
N ARG A 237 -27.29 1.24 -46.62
CA ARG A 237 -26.92 -0.06 -47.22
C ARG A 237 -27.61 -0.16 -48.57
N PRO A 238 -26.95 0.23 -49.68
CA PRO A 238 -27.39 -0.17 -50.99
C PRO A 238 -27.42 -1.70 -51.00
N GLY A 239 -28.57 -2.25 -51.34
CA GLY A 239 -28.67 -3.65 -51.72
C GLY A 239 -27.75 -3.88 -52.91
N MET A 240 -26.59 -4.47 -52.65
CA MET A 240 -25.92 -5.37 -53.57
C MET A 240 -26.77 -6.66 -53.48
N GLY A 241 -27.79 -6.83 -54.32
CA GLY A 241 -27.63 -6.83 -55.78
C GLY A 241 -27.00 -8.16 -56.11
N GLY A 242 -27.86 -9.15 -56.33
CA GLY A 242 -27.48 -10.55 -56.47
C GLY A 242 -26.39 -10.77 -57.51
N MET A 243 -25.49 -11.69 -57.17
CA MET A 243 -24.60 -12.32 -58.13
C MET A 243 -24.78 -13.84 -57.96
N PRO A 244 -25.41 -14.54 -58.93
CA PRO A 244 -25.50 -15.99 -58.94
C PRO A 244 -24.15 -16.55 -59.35
N GLY A 245 -23.35 -16.97 -58.36
CA GLY A 245 -22.07 -17.66 -58.55
C GLY A 245 -22.27 -19.11 -59.02
N PRO A 246 -21.75 -19.50 -60.20
CA PRO A 246 -21.91 -20.84 -60.75
C PRO A 246 -21.03 -21.88 -60.05
N GLY A 247 -21.66 -22.98 -59.65
CA GLY A 247 -21.12 -24.35 -59.65
C GLY A 247 -19.71 -24.61 -59.13
N MET A 248 -19.63 -25.29 -57.98
CA MET A 248 -18.70 -26.42 -57.89
C MET A 248 -19.24 -27.52 -56.99
N ARG A 249 -19.62 -28.62 -57.64
CA ARG A 249 -19.88 -29.94 -57.07
C ARG A 249 -18.56 -30.51 -56.56
N GLY A 250 -18.59 -31.04 -55.34
CA GLY A 250 -17.63 -32.00 -54.80
C GLY A 250 -18.16 -32.44 -53.44
N ALA A 251 -19.01 -33.46 -53.32
CA ALA A 251 -18.81 -34.87 -53.66
C ALA A 251 -17.54 -35.44 -52.99
N GLY A 252 -17.65 -35.70 -51.69
CA GLY A 252 -16.61 -36.36 -50.89
C GLY A 252 -17.24 -37.06 -49.70
N TYR A 253 -17.80 -38.24 -49.96
CA TYR A 253 -18.27 -39.22 -48.98
C TYR A 253 -17.17 -39.56 -47.97
N GLY A 254 -17.46 -39.47 -46.67
CA GLY A 254 -16.60 -39.98 -45.62
C GLY A 254 -17.43 -40.35 -44.38
N PRO A 255 -17.58 -41.65 -44.05
CA PRO A 255 -18.37 -42.11 -42.92
C PRO A 255 -17.51 -42.33 -41.67
N GLY A 256 -17.96 -41.88 -40.50
CA GLY A 256 -17.45 -42.44 -39.25
C GLY A 256 -17.71 -41.61 -37.99
N TYR A 257 -18.57 -42.16 -37.12
CA TYR A 257 -18.51 -42.16 -35.65
C TYR A 257 -18.19 -40.82 -34.96
N GLY A 258 -19.16 -40.16 -34.31
CA GLY A 258 -19.80 -40.66 -33.08
C GLY A 258 -19.17 -39.94 -31.87
N GLY A 259 -19.97 -39.13 -31.15
CA GLY A 259 -19.53 -38.38 -29.95
C GLY A 259 -19.04 -39.27 -28.81
N PRO A 260 -18.54 -38.69 -27.70
CA PRO A 260 -19.34 -37.83 -26.84
C PRO A 260 -18.63 -36.55 -26.36
N GLY A 261 -19.41 -35.51 -26.11
CA GLY A 261 -18.92 -34.28 -25.50
C GLY A 261 -18.50 -34.47 -24.04
N TYR A 262 -17.48 -33.72 -23.62
CA TYR A 262 -17.27 -33.32 -22.23
C TYR A 262 -16.54 -31.97 -22.20
N GLY A 263 -17.19 -31.00 -21.56
CA GLY A 263 -16.56 -30.05 -20.64
C GLY A 263 -15.47 -29.13 -21.19
N GLY A 264 -15.87 -27.92 -21.56
CA GLY A 264 -14.98 -26.76 -21.53
C GLY A 264 -14.40 -26.54 -20.14
N GLY A 265 -13.11 -26.23 -20.10
CA GLY A 265 -12.38 -25.95 -18.87
C GLY A 265 -10.95 -25.59 -19.21
N GLY A 266 -10.77 -24.40 -19.81
CA GLY A 266 -9.46 -23.83 -20.10
C GLY A 266 -8.67 -23.58 -18.82
N GLY A 267 -7.89 -24.57 -18.39
CA GLY A 267 -6.86 -24.44 -17.36
C GLY A 267 -5.50 -24.26 -18.02
N GLY A 268 -5.02 -23.02 -18.08
CA GLY A 268 -3.73 -22.68 -18.68
C GLY A 268 -2.55 -23.26 -17.90
N PHE A 269 -1.52 -23.65 -18.64
CA PHE A 269 -0.21 -24.16 -18.22
C PHE A 269 0.50 -23.30 -17.14
N PHE A 270 0.08 -22.06 -16.92
CA PHE A 270 0.60 -21.18 -15.87
C PHE A 270 0.08 -21.49 -14.45
N SER A 271 -1.02 -22.22 -14.29
CA SER A 271 -1.58 -22.50 -12.96
C SER A 271 -0.78 -23.52 -12.15
N SER A 272 0.01 -24.39 -12.81
CA SER A 272 0.78 -25.44 -12.12
C SER A 272 2.13 -24.96 -11.59
N MET A 273 2.74 -23.92 -12.18
CA MET A 273 4.04 -23.40 -11.73
C MET A 273 3.90 -22.34 -10.63
N MET A 274 2.88 -21.47 -10.70
CA MET A 274 2.63 -20.46 -9.66
C MET A 274 1.97 -21.05 -8.40
N GLY A 275 1.25 -22.17 -8.52
CA GLY A 275 0.71 -22.92 -7.38
C GLY A 275 1.79 -23.66 -6.57
N GLY A 276 2.90 -24.06 -7.19
CA GLY A 276 3.97 -24.84 -6.53
C GLY A 276 4.87 -24.01 -5.60
N ILE A 277 5.20 -22.78 -5.97
CA ILE A 277 6.08 -21.91 -5.16
C ILE A 277 5.28 -21.08 -4.15
N GLY A 278 4.05 -20.66 -4.51
CA GLY A 278 3.14 -19.98 -3.58
C GLY A 278 2.64 -20.90 -2.46
N GLY A 279 2.44 -22.19 -2.74
CA GLY A 279 2.03 -23.19 -1.75
C GLY A 279 3.11 -23.53 -0.71
N ALA A 280 4.39 -23.56 -1.12
CA ALA A 280 5.49 -23.87 -0.21
C ALA A 280 5.82 -22.72 0.76
N LEU A 281 5.67 -21.46 0.33
CA LEU A 281 5.93 -20.30 1.18
C LEU A 281 4.76 -20.01 2.14
N ALA A 282 3.50 -20.23 1.72
CA ALA A 282 2.34 -20.12 2.60
C ALA A 282 2.27 -21.29 3.62
N GLY A 283 2.75 -22.47 3.25
CA GLY A 283 2.79 -23.63 4.14
C GLY A 283 3.73 -23.46 5.34
N ASN A 284 4.88 -22.81 5.16
CA ASN A 284 5.85 -22.62 6.24
C ASN A 284 5.37 -21.62 7.30
N TRP A 285 4.61 -20.58 6.88
CA TRP A 285 4.04 -19.58 7.79
C TRP A 285 2.89 -20.13 8.65
N ILE A 286 1.98 -20.93 8.08
CA ILE A 286 0.91 -21.60 8.84
C ILE A 286 1.49 -22.65 9.81
N TYR A 287 2.56 -23.35 9.41
CA TYR A 287 3.21 -24.34 10.26
C TYR A 287 3.94 -23.71 11.46
N ASP A 288 4.60 -22.56 11.28
CA ASP A 288 5.21 -21.80 12.39
C ASP A 288 4.16 -21.21 13.34
N GLN A 289 3.00 -20.80 12.83
CA GLN A 289 1.92 -20.28 13.67
C GLN A 289 1.21 -21.38 14.50
N MET A 290 1.21 -22.63 14.03
CA MET A 290 0.58 -23.76 14.74
C MET A 290 1.53 -24.52 15.68
N THR A 291 2.86 -24.40 15.54
CA THR A 291 3.82 -25.22 16.30
C THR A 291 4.55 -24.50 17.45
N GLY A 292 4.24 -23.23 17.72
CA GLY A 292 4.42 -22.63 19.05
C GLY A 292 5.84 -22.63 19.62
N ARG A 293 6.87 -22.27 18.83
CA ARG A 293 8.22 -22.02 19.37
C ARG A 293 8.37 -20.59 19.87
N HIS A 294 8.14 -20.41 21.16
CA HIS A 294 8.55 -19.23 21.91
C HIS A 294 10.05 -19.31 22.22
N HIS A 295 10.86 -18.45 21.59
CA HIS A 295 12.19 -18.14 22.12
C HIS A 295 12.10 -16.80 22.85
N SER A 296 12.06 -16.89 24.18
CA SER A 296 12.24 -15.77 25.10
C SER A 296 13.69 -15.31 25.09
N GLY A 297 13.94 -14.05 24.80
CA GLY A 297 15.24 -13.40 24.96
C GLY A 297 15.03 -11.94 25.30
N TYR A 298 15.08 -11.65 26.60
CA TYR A 298 15.19 -10.29 27.15
C TYR A 298 16.42 -9.58 26.58
N ASN A 299 16.30 -8.27 26.32
CA ASN A 299 17.33 -7.30 26.68
C ASN A 299 16.71 -5.90 26.80
N ASP A 300 17.09 -5.27 27.90
CA ASP A 300 16.64 -4.02 28.48
C ASP A 300 17.58 -2.85 28.09
N ALA A 301 17.22 -1.62 28.46
CA ALA A 301 17.94 -0.34 28.36
C ALA A 301 17.90 0.36 26.98
N SER A 302 17.70 1.68 26.84
CA SER A 302 17.83 2.81 27.76
C SER A 302 16.99 4.00 27.27
N SER A 303 16.34 4.69 28.20
CA SER A 303 15.54 5.89 27.96
C SER A 303 16.37 7.15 28.20
N TYR A 304 16.51 8.00 27.20
CA TYR A 304 16.94 9.40 27.34
C TYR A 304 15.73 10.33 27.18
N PRO A 305 15.52 11.33 28.06
CA PRO A 305 14.53 12.37 27.82
C PRO A 305 15.17 13.53 27.05
N THR A 306 14.76 13.73 25.80
CA THR A 306 15.10 14.94 25.04
C THR A 306 14.01 15.98 25.25
N SER A 307 14.25 16.88 26.20
CA SER A 307 13.57 18.16 26.35
C SER A 307 14.13 19.15 25.33
N GLY A 308 13.29 19.62 24.40
CA GLY A 308 13.65 20.61 23.38
C GLY A 308 12.40 21.31 22.86
N ASP A 309 11.96 22.29 23.63
CA ASP A 309 10.86 23.21 23.35
C ASP A 309 11.12 24.00 22.05
N SER A 310 10.20 23.89 21.09
CA SER A 310 10.10 24.81 19.94
C SER A 310 8.63 25.09 19.65
N GLY A 311 8.16 26.22 20.16
CA GLY A 311 6.81 26.73 20.00
C GLY A 311 6.52 27.14 18.55
N GLY A 312 5.84 26.25 17.82
CA GLY A 312 5.09 26.56 16.61
C GLY A 312 3.60 26.72 16.93
N TYR A 313 2.97 27.78 16.41
CA TYR A 313 1.53 28.00 16.51
C TYR A 313 0.76 26.85 15.83
N TYR A 314 0.24 25.90 16.61
CA TYR A 314 -0.67 24.88 16.09
C TYR A 314 -2.11 25.42 16.05
N SER A 315 -2.68 25.43 14.85
CA SER A 315 -4.11 25.65 14.63
C SER A 315 -4.90 24.56 15.36
N GLN A 316 -5.86 24.99 16.16
CA GLN A 316 -6.57 24.19 17.13
C GLN A 316 -7.63 23.31 16.43
N GLY A 317 -7.28 22.07 16.09
CA GLY A 317 -8.24 21.12 15.49
C GLY A 317 -7.64 19.80 14.98
N ASP A 318 -6.36 19.78 14.62
CA ASP A 318 -5.73 18.64 13.95
C ASP A 318 -4.84 17.86 14.94
N GLU A 319 -5.01 16.52 15.02
CA GLU A 319 -4.14 15.69 15.87
C GLU A 319 -2.68 15.78 15.38
N PRO A 320 -1.70 15.94 16.28
CA PRO A 320 -0.31 16.07 15.87
C PRO A 320 0.18 14.76 15.24
N ILE A 321 0.65 14.84 14.00
CA ILE A 321 1.31 13.76 13.27
C ILE A 321 2.74 13.61 13.83
N VAL A 322 3.21 12.36 13.98
CA VAL A 322 4.57 12.06 14.42
C VAL A 322 5.38 11.48 13.26
N GLY A 323 6.61 11.98 13.09
CA GLY A 323 7.58 11.52 12.08
C GLY A 323 7.97 12.54 11.01
N GLY A 324 7.42 13.77 11.05
CA GLY A 324 7.64 14.80 10.02
C GLY A 324 9.07 15.34 9.95
N ASP A 325 9.69 15.67 11.09
CA ASP A 325 10.85 16.57 11.13
C ASP A 325 11.92 16.17 12.17
N ASP A 326 12.10 14.87 12.38
CA ASP A 326 13.03 14.32 13.38
C ASP A 326 14.48 14.47 12.87
N GLY A 327 15.04 15.68 13.01
CA GLY A 327 16.24 16.20 12.33
C GLY A 327 17.59 15.55 12.69
N GLY A 328 17.72 14.22 12.65
CA GLY A 328 19.00 13.58 13.00
C GLY A 328 19.27 12.16 12.50
N SER A 329 18.33 11.44 11.87
CA SER A 329 18.59 10.06 11.44
C SER A 329 18.74 9.96 9.92
N GLY A 330 19.92 9.49 9.47
CA GLY A 330 20.26 9.25 8.07
C GLY A 330 19.12 8.55 7.33
N GLY A 331 18.63 9.20 6.28
CA GLY A 331 17.49 8.71 5.54
C GLY A 331 17.87 7.60 4.56
N ALA A 332 16.88 6.76 4.21
CA ALA A 332 17.07 5.63 3.30
C ALA A 332 16.92 6.09 1.85
N SER A 333 18.05 6.29 1.16
CA SER A 333 18.10 6.37 -0.31
C SER A 333 18.39 4.98 -0.87
N TRP A 334 17.58 4.50 -1.83
CA TRP A 334 17.84 3.22 -2.50
C TRP A 334 18.37 3.47 -3.92
N GLY A 335 19.64 3.19 -4.14
CA GLY A 335 20.21 3.21 -5.50
C GLY A 335 21.32 4.22 -5.74
N ASP A 336 21.86 4.83 -4.69
CA ASP A 336 23.18 5.47 -4.74
C ASP A 336 24.28 4.51 -4.29
N SER A 337 24.13 3.22 -4.62
CA SER A 337 25.16 2.19 -4.42
C SER A 337 26.29 2.36 -5.44
N GLY A 338 26.88 3.54 -5.49
CA GLY A 338 28.17 3.79 -6.11
C GLY A 338 29.27 3.27 -5.20
N GLY A 339 29.63 1.99 -5.38
CA GLY A 339 30.97 1.46 -5.12
C GLY A 339 31.68 1.88 -3.83
N GLY A 340 31.04 1.76 -2.67
CA GLY A 340 31.73 1.78 -1.38
C GLY A 340 32.06 0.35 -0.96
N ASP A 341 33.33 -0.01 -0.98
CA ASP A 341 33.85 -1.27 -0.45
C ASP A 341 33.37 -1.51 0.98
N TRP A 342 32.43 -2.44 1.16
CA TRP A 342 32.11 -3.02 2.47
C TRP A 342 33.14 -4.10 2.84
N GLY A 343 34.42 -3.80 2.65
CA GLY A 343 35.53 -4.71 2.91
C GLY A 343 36.87 -3.99 2.84
N GLY A 344 37.44 -3.67 4.00
CA GLY A 344 38.79 -3.12 4.10
C GLY A 344 38.87 -1.91 5.02
N GLY A 345 38.79 -2.16 6.32
CA GLY A 345 38.91 -1.15 7.36
C GLY A 345 39.74 -1.64 8.53
N ASP A 346 40.91 -2.22 8.24
CA ASP A 346 42.01 -2.35 9.20
C ASP A 346 42.58 -0.95 9.47
N GLY A 347 41.77 -0.09 10.09
CA GLY A 347 42.14 1.24 10.53
C GLY A 347 42.77 1.14 11.91
N GLY A 348 44.06 0.80 11.94
CA GLY A 348 44.90 0.97 13.12
C GLY A 348 44.82 2.41 13.62
N GLY A 349 44.11 2.59 14.72
CA GLY A 349 44.11 3.81 15.51
C GLY A 349 44.88 3.53 16.79
N ASP A 350 46.14 3.95 16.81
CA ASP A 350 46.96 4.06 18.00
C ASP A 350 46.28 4.99 19.01
N TRP A 351 45.62 4.42 20.01
CA TRP A 351 45.24 5.15 21.22
C TRP A 351 46.42 5.16 22.18
N GLY A 352 47.44 5.93 21.80
CA GLY A 352 48.50 6.33 22.69
C GLY A 352 48.04 7.45 23.63
N GLY A 353 48.25 7.24 24.93
CA GLY A 353 48.63 8.32 25.85
C GLY A 353 47.59 8.75 26.88
N GLY A 354 47.80 8.29 28.12
CA GLY A 354 47.18 8.80 29.35
C GLY A 354 46.92 7.65 30.31
N GLY A 355 47.85 7.23 31.17
CA GLY A 355 48.45 8.04 32.23
C GLY A 355 47.59 7.89 33.49
N GLY A 356 47.97 6.98 34.40
CA GLY A 356 47.23 6.75 35.64
C GLY A 356 47.79 5.60 36.47
N ASP A 357 48.73 5.94 37.35
CA ASP A 357 49.34 5.10 38.38
C ASP A 357 48.32 4.47 39.35
N TRP A 358 48.37 3.15 39.50
CA TRP A 358 48.00 2.40 40.72
C TRP A 358 48.88 1.14 40.72
N GLY A 359 50.01 1.10 41.44
CA GLY A 359 50.08 0.67 42.85
C GLY A 359 49.62 -0.80 42.95
N GLY A 360 50.48 -1.81 43.04
CA GLY A 360 51.49 -2.03 44.07
C GLY A 360 51.00 -3.15 45.01
N GLY A 361 51.83 -4.17 45.28
CA GLY A 361 51.57 -5.23 46.26
C GLY A 361 51.49 -6.63 45.61
N ASP A 362 52.59 -7.33 45.37
CA ASP A 362 53.45 -8.08 46.31
C ASP A 362 52.95 -9.51 46.59
N GLY A 363 53.83 -10.47 46.29
CA GLY A 363 54.16 -11.52 47.24
C GLY A 363 53.54 -12.90 46.99
N GLY A 364 54.32 -13.79 46.37
CA GLY A 364 54.04 -15.22 46.38
C GLY A 364 55.15 -16.04 45.74
N ALA A 365 56.35 -16.01 46.34
CA ALA A 365 57.47 -16.85 45.95
C ALA A 365 57.52 -18.13 46.79
N ASP A 366 57.65 -19.24 46.06
CA ASP A 366 58.34 -20.50 46.33
C ASP A 366 59.23 -20.58 47.59
N TRP A 367 58.96 -21.62 48.40
CA TRP A 367 59.93 -22.45 49.12
C TRP A 367 59.43 -23.88 49.17
#